data_AF-K9WC15-F1
#
_entry.id   AF-K9WC15-F1
#
_cell.length_a   1.000
_cell.length_b   1.000
_cell.length_c   1.000
_cell.angle_alpha   90.00
_cell.angle_beta   90.00
_cell.angle_gamma   90.00
#
_symmetry.space_group_name_H-M   'P 1'
#
loop_
_entity.id
_entity.type
_entity.pdbx_description
1 polymer ?
#
loop_
_entity_poly.entity_id
_entity_poly.type
_entity_poly.pdbx_seq_one_letter_code
_entity_poly.pdbx_strand_id
1 'polypeptide(L)'
;MFRNIQWLNITAKMVNNQDSNFNPNVPTLKQVRDRLGMTQEEFAKVLGISRGTVISYESGKHRKLQLSMAQMKKLFELMKQAGLPIEELPEDIE
;
A
#
# COMPACT_ATOMS: atom_id res chain seq x y z
N MET A 1 -33.97 -17.22 5.76
CA MET A 1 -34.06 -15.82 5.30
C MET A 1 -32.70 -15.45 4.69
N PHE A 2 -32.48 -15.82 3.43
CA PHE A 2 -31.25 -15.48 2.69
C PHE A 2 -31.63 -14.47 1.62
N ARG A 3 -31.18 -13.22 1.76
CA ARG A 3 -31.49 -12.17 0.78
C ARG A 3 -30.50 -12.24 -0.37
N ASN A 4 -31.10 -12.60 -1.49
CA ASN A 4 -30.64 -12.61 -2.87
C ASN A 4 -30.09 -11.24 -3.34
N ILE A 5 -28.97 -11.32 -4.06
CA ILE A 5 -28.54 -10.51 -5.22
C ILE A 5 -28.43 -8.98 -5.03
N GLN A 6 -27.18 -8.50 -5.08
CA GLN A 6 -26.80 -7.24 -5.74
C GLN A 6 -25.61 -7.49 -6.67
N TRP A 7 -25.82 -8.33 -7.68
CA TRP A 7 -24.86 -8.61 -8.77
C TRP A 7 -25.00 -7.66 -9.98
N LEU A 8 -25.58 -6.46 -9.81
CA LEU A 8 -25.91 -5.56 -10.94
C LEU A 8 -25.37 -4.12 -10.80
N ASN A 9 -24.14 -3.94 -10.29
CA ASN A 9 -23.49 -2.62 -10.34
C ASN A 9 -22.12 -2.61 -11.05
N ILE A 10 -21.66 -3.75 -11.59
CA ILE A 10 -20.32 -3.86 -12.17
C ILE A 10 -20.27 -3.45 -13.66
N THR A 11 -21.38 -3.52 -14.41
CA THR A 11 -21.33 -3.33 -15.88
C THR A 11 -21.68 -1.92 -16.39
N ALA A 12 -22.18 -1.00 -15.54
CA ALA A 12 -22.76 0.27 -16.02
C ALA A 12 -21.94 1.55 -15.76
N LYS A 13 -20.74 1.47 -15.17
CA LYS A 13 -19.86 2.65 -15.02
C LYS A 13 -18.63 2.54 -15.91
N MET A 14 -18.83 2.96 -17.16
CA MET A 14 -17.90 3.74 -17.97
C MET A 14 -16.45 3.26 -18.02
N VAL A 15 -16.11 2.64 -19.15
CA VAL A 15 -14.76 2.68 -19.73
C VAL A 15 -14.36 4.16 -19.90
N ASN A 16 -13.63 4.69 -18.92
CA ASN A 16 -12.76 5.84 -19.11
C ASN A 16 -11.61 5.80 -18.11
N ASN A 17 -10.56 5.09 -18.54
CA ASN A 17 -9.13 5.31 -18.35
C ASN A 17 -8.65 5.90 -17.00
N GLN A 18 -7.75 5.13 -16.36
CA GLN A 18 -7.05 5.36 -15.08
C GLN A 18 -7.76 4.75 -13.87
N ASP A 19 -7.70 3.41 -13.77
CA ASP A 19 -7.88 2.67 -12.54
C ASP A 19 -6.91 3.19 -11.47
N SER A 20 -7.34 4.22 -10.76
CA SER A 20 -6.83 4.59 -9.47
C SER A 20 -7.17 3.45 -8.52
N ASN A 21 -6.22 2.54 -8.34
CA ASN A 21 -6.12 1.66 -7.15
C ASN A 21 -5.90 2.49 -5.87
N PHE A 22 -6.61 3.61 -5.72
CA PHE A 22 -6.77 4.27 -4.44
C PHE A 22 -7.74 3.42 -3.65
N ASN A 23 -7.23 2.37 -3.01
CA ASN A 23 -7.96 1.75 -1.91
C ASN A 23 -7.81 2.71 -0.72
N PRO A 24 -8.87 3.46 -0.33
CA PRO A 24 -8.80 4.40 0.78
C PRO A 24 -8.45 3.73 2.12
N ASN A 25 -8.52 2.40 2.18
CA ASN A 25 -8.21 1.61 3.37
C ASN A 25 -6.74 1.14 3.44
N VAL A 26 -5.92 1.33 2.39
CA VAL A 26 -4.48 0.98 2.43
C VAL A 26 -3.66 2.18 2.91
N PRO A 27 -2.91 2.04 4.02
CA PRO A 27 -2.04 3.11 4.50
C PRO A 27 -0.95 3.46 3.48
N THR A 28 -0.73 4.76 3.28
CA THR A 28 0.40 5.26 2.48
C THR A 28 1.73 5.05 3.20
N LEU A 29 2.83 4.95 2.45
CA LEU A 29 4.18 4.87 3.04
C LEU A 29 4.49 6.04 3.98
N LYS A 30 4.01 7.23 3.63
CA LYS A 30 4.14 8.42 4.46
C LYS A 30 3.47 8.22 5.82
N GLN A 31 2.26 7.66 5.85
CA GLN A 31 1.56 7.39 7.12
C GLN A 31 2.29 6.35 7.97
N VAL A 32 2.83 5.28 7.36
CA VAL A 32 3.67 4.30 8.08
C VAL A 32 4.87 5.00 8.70
N ARG A 33 5.60 5.76 7.87
CA ARG A 33 6.81 6.47 8.27
C ARG A 33 6.56 7.50 9.38
N ASP A 34 5.53 8.34 9.23
CA ASP A 34 5.18 9.40 10.18
C ASP A 34 4.76 8.79 11.54
N ARG A 35 4.04 7.66 11.55
CA ARG A 35 3.67 6.95 12.78
C ARG A 35 4.86 6.34 13.51
N LEU A 36 5.89 5.94 12.78
CA LEU A 36 7.14 5.43 13.35
C LEU A 36 8.13 6.55 13.70
N GLY A 37 7.79 7.81 13.47
CA GLY A 37 8.67 8.95 13.76
C GLY A 37 9.95 8.97 12.89
N MET A 38 9.93 8.35 11.72
CA MET A 38 11.09 8.19 10.86
C MET A 38 11.22 9.32 9.82
N THR A 39 12.45 9.70 9.52
CA THR A 39 12.78 10.51 8.34
C THR A 39 12.68 9.68 7.05
N GLN A 40 12.56 10.34 5.90
CA GLN A 40 12.57 9.65 4.59
C GLN A 40 13.85 8.85 4.35
N GLU A 41 14.98 9.32 4.90
CA GLU A 41 16.28 8.64 4.80
C GLU A 41 16.31 7.35 5.63
N GLU A 42 15.86 7.41 6.89
CA GLU A 42 15.80 6.23 7.77
C GLU A 42 14.83 5.18 7.21
N PHE A 43 13.66 5.61 6.76
CA PHE A 43 12.67 4.72 6.17
C PHE A 43 13.20 4.04 4.90
N ALA A 44 13.90 4.78 4.05
CA ALA A 44 14.56 4.25 2.86
C ALA A 44 15.63 3.21 3.23
N LYS A 45 16.47 3.48 4.23
CA LYS A 45 17.50 2.56 4.73
C LYS A 45 16.90 1.25 5.25
N VAL A 46 15.83 1.33 6.05
CA VAL A 46 15.15 0.13 6.58
C VAL A 46 14.63 -0.74 5.42
N LEU A 47 13.95 -0.13 4.46
CA LEU A 47 13.41 -0.82 3.27
C LEU A 47 14.50 -1.22 2.26
N GLY A 48 15.74 -0.72 2.39
CA GLY A 48 16.81 -0.97 1.43
C GLY A 48 16.51 -0.40 0.05
N ILE A 49 15.89 0.78 -0.02
CA ILE A 49 15.63 1.53 -1.26
C ILE A 49 16.30 2.90 -1.19
N SER A 50 16.34 3.62 -2.31
CA SER A 50 16.88 4.99 -2.30
C SER A 50 15.90 5.97 -1.65
N ARG A 51 16.42 7.00 -0.97
CA ARG A 51 15.61 8.13 -0.50
C ARG A 51 14.83 8.81 -1.63
N GLY A 52 15.42 8.89 -2.83
CA GLY A 52 14.74 9.44 -4.01
C GLY A 52 13.50 8.65 -4.42
N THR A 53 13.51 7.33 -4.21
CA THR A 53 12.35 6.45 -4.42
C THR A 53 11.23 6.80 -3.44
N VAL A 54 11.56 6.97 -2.16
CA VAL A 54 10.58 7.38 -1.13
C VAL A 54 9.95 8.73 -1.46
N ILE A 55 10.77 9.75 -1.77
CA ILE A 55 10.28 11.09 -2.14
C ILE A 55 9.35 11.04 -3.34
N SER A 56 9.76 10.32 -4.39
CA SER A 56 8.99 10.27 -5.63
C SER A 56 7.66 9.53 -5.44
N TYR A 57 7.61 8.56 -4.54
CA TYR A 57 6.37 7.86 -4.21
C TYR A 57 5.46 8.72 -3.32
N GLU A 58 5.98 9.30 -2.23
CA GLU A 58 5.19 10.13 -1.30
C GLU A 58 4.67 11.42 -1.93
N SER A 59 5.37 11.95 -2.94
CA SER A 59 4.91 13.12 -3.72
C SER A 59 3.93 12.77 -4.84
N GLY A 60 3.62 11.49 -5.06
CA GLY A 60 2.74 11.03 -6.14
C GLY A 60 3.38 11.04 -7.54
N LYS A 61 4.67 11.38 -7.66
CA LYS A 61 5.42 11.35 -8.93
C LYS A 61 5.47 9.93 -9.52
N HIS A 62 5.55 8.91 -8.67
CA HIS A 62 5.41 7.51 -9.07
C HIS A 62 4.16 6.89 -8.44
N ARG A 63 3.31 6.31 -9.30
CA ARG A 63 2.10 5.59 -8.88
C ARG A 63 2.36 4.14 -8.45
N LYS A 64 3.54 3.60 -8.76
CA LYS A 64 3.93 2.22 -8.44
C LYS A 64 5.27 2.23 -7.71
N LEU A 65 5.33 1.55 -6.57
CA LEU A 65 6.58 1.23 -5.89
C LEU A 65 6.95 -0.21 -6.24
N GLN A 66 8.14 -0.40 -6.80
CA GLN A 66 8.69 -1.73 -7.08
C GLN A 66 9.53 -2.16 -5.87
N LEU A 67 9.05 -3.17 -5.15
CA LEU A 67 9.74 -3.78 -4.01
C LEU A 67 9.98 -5.26 -4.32
N SER A 68 11.15 -5.78 -3.92
CA SER A 68 11.34 -7.23 -3.84
C SER A 68 10.50 -7.81 -2.71
N MET A 69 10.30 -9.13 -2.72
CA MET A 69 9.54 -9.81 -1.65
C MET A 69 10.15 -9.56 -0.26
N ALA A 70 11.48 -9.50 -0.15
CA ALA A 70 12.14 -9.18 1.11
C ALA A 70 11.82 -7.76 1.59
N GLN A 71 11.78 -6.78 0.67
CA GLN A 71 11.44 -5.39 1.00
C GLN A 71 9.96 -5.24 1.32
N MET A 72 9.10 -5.99 0.63
CA MET A 72 7.68 -6.06 0.91
C MET A 72 7.43 -6.62 2.31
N LYS A 73 8.06 -7.74 2.69
CA LYS A 73 8.01 -8.29 4.06
C LYS A 73 8.42 -7.26 5.11
N LYS A 74 9.52 -6.53 4.87
CA LYS A 74 9.94 -5.44 5.78
C LYS A 74 8.89 -4.34 5.89
N LEU A 75 8.28 -3.93 4.77
CA LEU A 75 7.22 -2.93 4.79
C LEU A 75 6.02 -3.40 5.63
N PHE A 76 5.61 -4.66 5.49
CA PHE A 76 4.55 -5.25 6.31
C PHE A 76 4.88 -5.21 7.81
N GLU A 77 6.10 -5.55 8.20
CA GLU A 77 6.52 -5.45 9.61
C GLU A 77 6.49 -4.01 10.14
N LEU A 78 6.86 -3.01 9.31
CA LEU A 78 6.74 -1.60 9.68
C LEU A 78 5.28 -1.15 9.82
N MET A 79 4.39 -1.64 8.95
CA MET A 79 2.95 -1.37 9.06
C MET A 79 2.37 -1.94 10.36
N LYS A 80 2.80 -3.15 10.77
CA LYS A 80 2.40 -3.76 12.05
C LYS A 80 2.87 -2.90 13.23
N GLN A 81 4.14 -2.50 13.22
CA GLN A 81 4.72 -1.63 14.26
C GLN A 81 4.03 -0.27 14.34
N ALA A 82 3.58 0.27 13.21
CA ALA A 82 2.81 1.51 13.14
C ALA A 82 1.36 1.38 13.65
N GLY A 83 0.92 0.16 14.02
CA GLY A 83 -0.44 -0.12 14.45
C GLY A 83 -1.47 0.12 13.35
N LEU A 84 -1.08 -0.05 12.08
CA LEU A 84 -1.97 0.12 10.94
C LEU A 84 -2.68 -1.20 10.64
N PRO A 85 -3.97 -1.16 10.25
CA PRO A 85 -4.69 -2.36 9.87
C PRO A 85 -4.03 -2.94 8.61
N ILE A 86 -3.59 -4.18 8.71
CA ILE A 86 -3.14 -4.98 7.58
C ILE A 86 -4.22 -6.03 7.42
N GLU A 87 -4.97 -6.00 6.31
CA GLU A 87 -5.73 -7.19 5.89
C GLU A 87 -4.69 -8.30 5.79
N GLU A 88 -4.76 -9.27 6.71
CA GLU A 88 -3.73 -10.29 6.90
C GLU A 88 -3.32 -10.85 5.55
N LEU A 89 -2.01 -10.80 5.27
CA LEU A 89 -1.47 -11.50 4.10
C LEU A 89 -1.91 -12.97 4.22
N PRO A 90 -2.50 -13.57 3.16
CA PRO A 90 -2.68 -15.01 3.16
C PRO A 90 -1.30 -15.63 3.37
N GLU A 91 -1.16 -16.44 4.42
CA GLU A 91 0.12 -17.03 4.84
C GLU A 91 0.74 -17.96 3.77
N ASP A 92 -0.01 -18.24 2.70
CA ASP A 92 0.25 -19.29 1.71
C ASP A 92 0.64 -18.75 0.32
N ILE A 93 1.64 -17.87 0.24
CA ILE A 93 2.31 -17.61 -1.05
C ILE A 93 3.72 -18.23 -0.98
N GLU A 94 3.78 -19.54 -1.24
CA GLU A 94 4.99 -20.28 -1.64
C GLU A 94 5.51 -19.81 -3.02
#